data_AF-A0A8S9YCN9-F1
#
_entry.id   AF-A0A8S9YCN9-F1
#
_cell.length_a   1.000
_cell.length_b   1.000
_cell.length_c   1.000
_cell.angle_alpha   90.00
_cell.angle_beta   90.00
_cell.angle_gamma   90.00
#
_symmetry.space_group_name_H-M   'P 1'
#
loop_
_entity.id
_entity.type
_entity.pdbx_description
1 polymer ?
#
loop_
_entity_poly.entity_id
_entity_poly.type
_entity_poly.pdbx_seq_one_letter_code
_entity_poly.pdbx_strand_id
1 'polypeptide(L)'
;MALSTVKGTLERVLDKNVQDLVRGIRNHKNDEAKYINECLDEIKNEIKQGSFACKSNAVAKLVYLQMLGYDISWAMFNTVEVMSCQKFTFKRVGYLAASQSFHPGSDVLLLTPNLIRKDLCSANMYDAGIALSGLSCFMTSDLAMDLHNDILALVSTCGSIALP
;
A
#
# COMPACT_ATOMS: atom_id res chain seq x y z
N MET A 1 -20.27 -33.24 -7.97
CA MET A 1 -20.18 -32.04 -8.82
C MET A 1 -20.22 -30.72 -8.05
N ALA A 2 -20.92 -30.60 -6.91
CA ALA A 2 -20.87 -29.35 -6.12
C ALA A 2 -19.50 -29.09 -5.43
N LEU A 3 -18.80 -30.13 -4.98
CA LEU A 3 -17.52 -30.01 -4.30
C LEU A 3 -16.37 -29.50 -5.17
N SER A 4 -16.36 -29.77 -6.48
CA SER A 4 -15.34 -29.22 -7.40
C SER A 4 -15.56 -27.74 -7.67
N THR A 5 -16.82 -27.29 -7.71
CA THR A 5 -17.17 -25.87 -7.82
C THR A 5 -16.80 -25.11 -6.55
N VAL A 6 -17.06 -25.69 -5.37
CA VAL A 6 -16.65 -25.11 -4.09
C VAL A 6 -15.13 -25.08 -3.95
N LYS A 7 -14.42 -26.10 -4.44
CA LYS A 7 -12.94 -26.10 -4.46
C LYS A 7 -12.36 -25.06 -5.41
N GLY A 8 -12.93 -24.88 -6.61
CA GLY A 8 -12.53 -23.81 -7.53
C GLY A 8 -12.90 -22.40 -7.04
N THR A 9 -13.99 -22.27 -6.28
CA THR A 9 -14.35 -21.00 -5.61
C THR A 9 -13.46 -20.75 -4.40
N LEU A 10 -13.12 -21.77 -3.60
CA LEU A 10 -12.17 -21.62 -2.49
C LEU A 10 -10.74 -21.35 -2.98
N GLU A 11 -10.29 -21.96 -4.08
CA GLU A 11 -9.00 -21.66 -4.71
C GLU A 11 -8.99 -20.28 -5.39
N ARG A 12 -10.15 -19.73 -5.80
CA ARG A 12 -10.29 -18.33 -6.25
C ARG A 12 -10.39 -17.33 -5.10
N VAL A 13 -10.95 -17.72 -3.96
CA VAL A 13 -11.18 -16.88 -2.78
C VAL A 13 -9.96 -16.88 -1.84
N LEU A 14 -9.16 -17.95 -1.85
CA LEU A 14 -7.81 -17.97 -1.29
C LEU A 14 -6.84 -17.29 -2.25
N ASP A 15 -7.09 -15.99 -2.44
CA ASP A 15 -6.12 -14.97 -2.81
C ASP A 15 -4.92 -15.48 -3.59
N LYS A 16 -5.00 -15.47 -4.94
CA LYS A 16 -3.78 -15.45 -5.78
C LYS A 16 -2.87 -14.39 -5.17
N ASN A 17 -1.75 -14.79 -4.57
CA ASN A 17 -0.87 -13.84 -3.90
C ASN A 17 -0.07 -13.10 -4.99
N VAL A 18 0.67 -12.06 -4.63
CA VAL A 18 1.54 -11.35 -5.60
C VAL A 18 2.46 -12.33 -6.35
N GLN A 19 2.92 -13.39 -5.67
CA GLN A 19 3.73 -14.44 -6.30
C GLN A 19 3.01 -15.20 -7.41
N ASP A 20 1.70 -15.45 -7.28
CA ASP A 20 0.91 -16.15 -8.28
C ASP A 20 0.65 -15.26 -9.49
N LEU A 21 0.47 -13.94 -9.27
CA LEU A 21 0.42 -12.96 -10.35
C LEU A 21 1.73 -12.95 -11.15
N VAL A 22 2.87 -12.88 -10.46
CA VAL A 22 4.21 -12.91 -11.10
C VAL A 22 4.43 -14.20 -11.89
N ARG A 23 4.05 -15.35 -11.32
CA ARG A 23 4.12 -16.65 -12.01
C ARG A 23 3.21 -16.69 -13.22
N GLY A 24 1.98 -16.17 -13.09
CA GLY A 24 1.01 -16.07 -14.16
C GLY A 24 1.55 -15.25 -15.34
N ILE A 25 2.07 -14.07 -15.07
CA ILE A 25 2.69 -13.18 -16.07
C ILE A 25 3.86 -13.89 -16.77
N ARG A 26 4.77 -14.50 -16.00
CA ARG A 26 5.95 -15.20 -16.56
C ARG A 26 5.59 -16.38 -17.46
N ASN A 27 4.46 -17.04 -17.21
CA ASN A 27 3.99 -18.17 -18.01
C ASN A 27 3.30 -17.74 -19.31
N HIS A 28 2.79 -16.50 -19.39
CA HIS A 28 2.06 -15.98 -20.56
C HIS A 28 2.91 -15.01 -21.40
N LYS A 29 4.15 -15.40 -21.76
CA LYS A 29 5.10 -14.53 -22.48
C LYS A 29 4.60 -13.98 -23.82
N ASN A 30 3.71 -14.70 -24.50
CA ASN A 30 3.20 -14.29 -25.82
C ASN A 30 1.92 -13.43 -25.73
N ASP A 31 1.29 -13.36 -24.56
CA ASP A 31 0.00 -12.65 -24.37
C ASP A 31 -0.04 -11.95 -23.00
N GLU A 32 1.11 -11.42 -22.58
CA GLU A 32 1.31 -10.82 -21.25
C GLU A 32 0.36 -9.64 -21.03
N ALA A 33 0.20 -8.79 -22.04
CA ALA A 33 -0.67 -7.62 -21.96
C ALA A 33 -2.14 -8.01 -21.72
N LYS A 34 -2.64 -9.05 -22.37
CA LYS A 34 -4.03 -9.50 -22.18
C LYS A 34 -4.22 -10.10 -20.79
N TYR A 35 -3.28 -10.94 -20.34
CA TYR A 35 -3.31 -11.53 -19.01
C TYR A 35 -3.27 -10.46 -17.90
N ILE A 36 -2.46 -9.42 -18.07
CA ILE A 36 -2.39 -8.30 -17.13
C ILE A 36 -3.71 -7.53 -17.09
N ASN A 37 -4.35 -7.28 -18.24
CA ASN A 37 -5.66 -6.64 -18.27
C ASN A 37 -6.74 -7.46 -17.55
N GLU A 38 -6.77 -8.78 -17.76
CA GLU A 38 -7.67 -9.68 -17.02
C GLU A 38 -7.41 -9.61 -15.51
N CYS A 39 -6.14 -9.61 -15.09
CA CYS A 39 -5.74 -9.48 -13.69
C CYS A 39 -6.11 -8.11 -13.10
N LEU A 40 -5.98 -7.02 -13.87
CA LEU A 40 -6.39 -5.67 -13.43
C LEU A 40 -7.89 -5.62 -13.17
N ASP A 41 -8.70 -6.25 -14.01
CA ASP A 41 -10.16 -6.31 -13.80
C ASP A 41 -10.54 -7.19 -12.60
N GLU A 42 -9.82 -8.29 -12.35
CA GLU A 42 -9.95 -9.05 -11.10
C GLU A 42 -9.64 -8.17 -9.87
N ILE A 43 -8.52 -7.44 -9.88
CA ILE A 43 -8.08 -6.56 -8.79
C ILE A 43 -9.09 -5.43 -8.52
N LYS A 44 -9.66 -4.82 -9.57
CA LYS A 44 -10.71 -3.80 -9.42
C LYS A 44 -11.95 -4.34 -8.69
N ASN A 45 -12.28 -5.61 -8.89
CA ASN A 45 -13.38 -6.26 -8.19
C ASN A 45 -12.99 -6.64 -6.75
N GLU A 46 -11.75 -7.07 -6.53
CA GLU A 46 -11.19 -7.42 -5.22
C GLU A 46 -11.12 -6.20 -4.29
N ILE A 47 -10.69 -5.04 -4.77
CA ILE A 47 -10.64 -3.78 -4.01
C ILE A 47 -12.02 -3.36 -3.47
N LYS A 48 -13.09 -3.68 -4.21
CA LYS A 48 -14.46 -3.37 -3.81
C LYS A 48 -14.98 -4.29 -2.71
N GLN A 49 -14.37 -5.46 -2.52
CA GLN A 49 -14.70 -6.34 -1.41
C GLN A 49 -14.15 -5.72 -0.12
N GLY A 50 -15.02 -5.23 0.76
CA GLY A 50 -14.68 -4.36 1.91
C GLY A 50 -13.74 -4.94 2.99
N SER A 51 -13.12 -6.10 2.77
CA SER A 51 -12.12 -6.66 3.68
C SER A 51 -10.76 -5.99 3.50
N PHE A 52 -10.17 -5.53 4.61
CA PHE A 52 -8.81 -4.97 4.59
C PHE A 52 -7.74 -5.96 4.12
N ALA A 53 -7.94 -7.26 4.33
CA ALA A 53 -7.00 -8.28 3.85
C ALA A 53 -6.97 -8.33 2.31
N CYS A 54 -8.15 -8.38 1.69
CA CYS A 54 -8.31 -8.37 0.23
C CYS A 54 -7.82 -7.04 -0.36
N LYS A 55 -8.19 -5.89 0.25
CA LYS A 55 -7.68 -4.58 -0.17
C LYS A 55 -6.16 -4.52 -0.11
N SER A 56 -5.54 -5.00 0.97
CA SER A 56 -4.09 -5.00 1.10
C SER A 56 -3.42 -5.92 0.08
N ASN A 57 -3.97 -7.09 -0.22
CA ASN A 57 -3.44 -7.98 -1.24
C ASN A 57 -3.56 -7.36 -2.65
N ALA A 58 -4.72 -6.78 -2.95
CA ALA A 58 -4.97 -6.07 -4.19
C ALA A 58 -4.02 -4.88 -4.39
N VAL A 59 -3.80 -4.06 -3.35
CA VAL A 59 -2.80 -2.97 -3.38
C VAL A 59 -1.39 -3.52 -3.60
N ALA A 60 -1.01 -4.62 -2.96
CA ALA A 60 0.30 -5.25 -3.19
C ALA A 60 0.50 -5.73 -4.64
N LYS A 61 -0.55 -6.28 -5.26
CA LYS A 61 -0.55 -6.65 -6.69
C LYS A 61 -0.38 -5.42 -7.58
N LEU A 62 -1.08 -4.33 -7.28
CA LEU A 62 -0.98 -3.07 -8.03
C LEU A 62 0.41 -2.45 -7.96
N VAL A 63 1.06 -2.51 -6.79
CA VAL A 63 2.46 -2.06 -6.65
C VAL A 63 3.37 -2.79 -7.65
N TYR A 64 3.19 -4.10 -7.81
CA TYR A 64 3.97 -4.85 -8.79
C TYR A 64 3.65 -4.43 -10.23
N LEU A 65 2.38 -4.20 -10.57
CA LEU A 65 1.99 -3.74 -11.91
C LEU A 65 2.49 -2.31 -12.20
N GLN A 66 2.53 -1.44 -11.19
CA GLN A 66 3.14 -0.11 -11.30
C GLN A 66 4.63 -0.21 -11.63
N MET A 67 5.36 -1.17 -11.05
CA MET A 67 6.76 -1.43 -11.40
C MET A 67 6.94 -1.88 -12.86
N LEU A 68 5.93 -2.51 -13.46
CA LEU A 68 5.91 -2.87 -14.89
C LEU A 68 5.48 -1.69 -15.79
N GLY A 69 5.10 -0.54 -15.21
CA GLY A 69 4.72 0.68 -15.93
C GLY A 69 3.22 0.85 -16.18
N TYR A 70 2.36 0.08 -15.52
CA TYR A 70 0.91 0.24 -15.61
C TYR A 70 0.42 1.31 -14.64
N ASP A 71 -0.52 2.17 -15.07
CA ASP A 71 -1.09 3.21 -14.21
C ASP A 71 -1.99 2.65 -13.10
N ILE A 72 -1.71 3.05 -11.85
CA ILE A 72 -2.51 2.70 -10.67
C ILE A 72 -3.19 3.91 -10.01
N SER A 73 -3.22 5.08 -10.67
CA SER A 73 -3.78 6.32 -10.12
C SER A 73 -5.22 6.19 -9.61
N TRP A 74 -6.01 5.28 -10.18
CA TRP A 74 -7.38 4.99 -9.74
C TRP A 74 -7.47 4.28 -8.38
N ALA A 75 -6.40 3.64 -7.90
CA ALA A 75 -6.36 2.89 -6.65
C ALA A 75 -5.73 3.67 -5.48
N MET A 76 -5.36 4.93 -5.71
CA MET A 76 -4.65 5.79 -4.76
C MET A 76 -5.43 6.00 -3.46
N PHE A 77 -6.75 6.20 -3.56
CA PHE A 77 -7.61 6.33 -2.38
C PHE A 77 -7.64 5.05 -1.53
N ASN A 78 -7.74 3.89 -2.18
CA ASN A 78 -7.72 2.59 -1.49
C ASN A 78 -6.35 2.34 -0.81
N THR A 79 -5.28 2.87 -1.39
CA THR A 79 -3.94 2.86 -0.77
C THR A 79 -3.93 3.67 0.53
N VAL A 80 -4.55 4.86 0.56
CA VAL A 80 -4.70 5.65 1.81
C VAL A 80 -5.54 4.89 2.83
N GLU A 81 -6.62 4.23 2.42
CA GLU A 81 -7.42 3.41 3.35
C GLU A 81 -6.60 2.27 3.97
N VAL A 82 -5.79 1.56 3.19
CA VAL A 82 -4.91 0.50 3.68
C VAL A 82 -3.83 1.06 4.61
N MET A 83 -3.29 2.24 4.29
CA MET A 83 -2.34 2.97 5.13
C MET A 83 -2.96 3.34 6.49
N SER A 84 -4.27 3.64 6.55
CA SER A 84 -4.98 4.00 7.78
C SER A 84 -5.22 2.82 8.74
N CYS A 85 -4.96 1.59 8.30
CA CYS A 85 -5.23 0.40 9.09
C CYS A 85 -4.34 0.33 10.34
N GLN A 86 -4.91 -0.09 11.47
CA GLN A 86 -4.16 -0.25 12.73
C GLN A 86 -3.22 -1.48 12.71
N LYS A 87 -3.44 -2.44 11.79
CA LYS A 87 -2.57 -3.61 11.67
C LYS A 87 -1.33 -3.27 10.86
N PHE A 88 -0.17 -3.38 11.49
CA PHE A 88 1.14 -3.09 10.87
C PHE A 88 1.36 -3.81 9.53
N THR A 89 0.92 -5.07 9.41
CA THR A 89 1.06 -5.85 8.16
C THR A 89 0.43 -5.17 6.96
N PHE A 90 -0.76 -4.58 7.12
CA PHE A 90 -1.47 -3.88 6.04
C PHE A 90 -0.93 -2.46 5.86
N LYS A 91 -0.69 -1.76 6.97
CA LYS A 91 -0.11 -0.42 6.97
C LYS A 91 1.21 -0.37 6.18
N ARG A 92 2.10 -1.35 6.38
CA ARG A 92 3.37 -1.47 5.65
C ARG A 92 3.18 -1.55 4.13
N VAL A 93 2.17 -2.29 3.66
CA VAL A 93 1.82 -2.38 2.24
C VAL A 93 1.29 -1.03 1.74
N GLY A 94 0.44 -0.37 2.53
CA GLY A 94 -0.08 0.96 2.22
C GLY A 94 1.03 2.01 2.04
N TYR A 95 1.97 2.10 2.99
CA TYR A 95 3.10 3.04 2.88
C TYR A 95 4.05 2.71 1.72
N LEU A 96 4.26 1.43 1.40
CA LEU A 96 5.03 1.03 0.23
C LEU A 96 4.35 1.41 -1.08
N ALA A 97 3.02 1.26 -1.15
CA ALA A 97 2.25 1.67 -2.32
C ALA A 97 2.23 3.19 -2.47
N ALA A 98 2.04 3.92 -1.36
CA ALA A 98 2.11 5.37 -1.33
C ALA A 98 3.49 5.88 -1.81
N SER A 99 4.58 5.27 -1.35
CA SER A 99 5.93 5.71 -1.75
C SER A 99 6.25 5.55 -3.23
N GLN A 100 5.54 4.68 -3.95
CA GLN A 100 5.73 4.47 -5.39
C GLN A 100 4.74 5.24 -6.25
N SER A 101 3.54 5.50 -5.75
CA SER A 101 2.44 6.03 -6.55
C SER A 101 2.11 7.48 -6.25
N PHE A 102 2.43 7.98 -5.05
CA PHE A 102 2.08 9.34 -4.64
C PHE A 102 3.02 10.34 -5.29
N HIS A 103 2.41 11.37 -5.88
CA HIS A 103 3.10 12.48 -6.51
C HIS A 103 2.56 13.79 -5.93
N PRO A 104 3.33 14.90 -5.98
CA PRO A 104 2.90 16.18 -5.42
C PRO A 104 1.54 16.69 -5.94
N GLY A 105 1.12 16.27 -7.13
CA GLY A 105 -0.19 16.60 -7.72
C GLY A 105 -1.33 15.64 -7.36
N SER A 106 -1.12 14.67 -6.48
CA SER A 106 -2.14 13.69 -6.09
C SER A 106 -3.07 14.27 -5.02
N ASP A 107 -4.36 14.45 -5.34
CA ASP A 107 -5.36 14.99 -4.40
C ASP A 107 -5.48 14.17 -3.10
N VAL A 108 -5.18 12.87 -3.16
CA VAL A 108 -5.20 11.99 -1.99
C VAL A 108 -4.17 12.37 -0.93
N LEU A 109 -3.11 13.11 -1.28
CA LEU A 109 -2.10 13.57 -0.33
C LEU A 109 -2.71 14.47 0.74
N LEU A 110 -3.76 15.23 0.43
CA LEU A 110 -4.44 16.10 1.40
C LEU A 110 -5.10 15.31 2.55
N LEU A 111 -5.38 14.02 2.37
CA LEU A 111 -5.98 13.15 3.38
C LEU A 111 -4.94 12.51 4.31
N THR A 112 -3.66 12.56 3.93
CA THR A 112 -2.57 11.86 4.61
C THR A 112 -1.98 12.55 5.85
N PRO A 113 -1.99 13.89 6.03
CA PRO A 113 -1.23 14.53 7.13
C PRO A 113 -1.64 14.02 8.51
N ASN A 114 -2.96 13.93 8.77
CA ASN A 114 -3.48 13.45 10.05
C ASN A 114 -3.13 11.99 10.33
N LEU A 115 -3.11 11.16 9.28
CA LEU A 115 -2.74 9.75 9.38
C LEU A 115 -1.25 9.60 9.68
N ILE A 116 -0.40 10.31 8.94
CA ILE A 116 1.05 10.28 9.12
C ILE A 116 1.42 10.81 10.50
N ARG A 117 0.81 11.92 10.96
CA ARG A 117 1.02 12.44 12.32
C ARG A 117 0.71 11.39 13.38
N LYS A 118 -0.45 10.71 13.26
CA LYS A 118 -0.83 9.65 14.20
C LYS A 118 0.20 8.51 14.23
N ASP A 119 0.74 8.14 13.07
CA ASP A 119 1.73 7.07 12.98
C ASP A 119 3.11 7.50 13.50
N LEU A 120 3.53 8.74 13.25
CA LEU A 120 4.76 9.33 13.79
C LEU A 120 4.74 9.44 15.32
N CYS A 121 3.60 9.81 15.89
CA CYS A 121 3.40 9.91 17.35
C CYS A 121 3.04 8.56 18.00
N SER A 122 3.06 7.44 17.26
CA SER A 122 2.76 6.13 17.80
C SER A 122 3.82 5.70 18.81
N ALA A 123 3.41 5.04 19.90
CA ALA A 123 4.34 4.41 20.85
C ALA A 123 5.14 3.26 20.21
N ASN A 124 4.65 2.72 19.09
CA ASN A 124 5.32 1.66 18.35
C ASN A 124 6.33 2.26 17.35
N MET A 125 7.61 2.04 17.61
CA MET A 125 8.71 2.50 16.74
C MET A 125 8.60 2.00 15.29
N TYR A 126 7.98 0.84 15.06
CA TYR A 126 7.78 0.32 13.70
C TYR A 126 6.77 1.15 12.91
N ASP A 127 5.71 1.66 13.55
CA ASP A 127 4.72 2.53 12.91
C ASP A 127 5.35 3.89 12.57
N ALA A 128 6.10 4.47 13.52
CA ALA A 128 6.81 5.74 13.28
C ALA A 128 7.88 5.59 12.19
N GLY A 129 8.63 4.49 12.20
CA GLY A 129 9.68 4.21 11.22
C GLY A 129 9.16 4.02 9.80
N ILE A 130 8.07 3.27 9.62
CA ILE A 130 7.47 3.08 8.28
C ILE A 130 6.83 4.38 7.78
N ALA A 131 6.21 5.17 8.66
CA ALA A 131 5.65 6.46 8.30
C ALA A 131 6.73 7.44 7.84
N LEU A 132 7.85 7.52 8.58
CA LEU A 132 8.98 8.37 8.22
C LEU A 132 9.63 7.94 6.90
N SER A 133 9.83 6.64 6.71
CA SER A 133 10.39 6.09 5.47
C SER A 133 9.47 6.36 4.28
N GLY A 134 8.16 6.14 4.41
CA GLY A 134 7.20 6.41 3.35
C GLY A 134 7.13 7.90 3.03
N LEU A 135 6.97 8.74 4.06
CA LEU A 135 6.88 10.20 3.93
C LEU A 135 8.08 10.79 3.17
N SER A 136 9.29 10.24 3.37
CA SER A 136 10.49 10.72 2.66
C SER A 136 10.40 10.62 1.13
N CYS A 137 9.57 9.72 0.60
CA CYS A 137 9.43 9.50 -0.84
C CYS A 137 8.44 10.46 -1.52
N PHE A 138 7.43 10.95 -0.80
CA PHE A 138 6.35 11.79 -1.35
C PHE A 138 6.17 13.10 -0.58
N MET A 139 7.23 13.57 0.09
CA MET A 139 7.21 14.80 0.86
C MET A 139 6.96 16.02 -0.04
N THR A 140 5.99 16.84 0.34
CA THR A 140 5.70 18.14 -0.27
C THR A 140 5.95 19.27 0.73
N SER A 141 6.04 20.51 0.25
CA SER A 141 6.20 21.68 1.12
C SER A 141 5.06 21.81 2.12
N ASP A 142 3.83 21.53 1.71
CA ASP A 142 2.65 21.57 2.60
C ASP A 142 2.75 20.50 3.69
N LEU A 143 3.09 19.26 3.32
CA LEU A 143 3.30 18.17 4.29
C LEU A 143 4.44 18.47 5.27
N ALA A 144 5.53 19.07 4.79
CA ALA A 144 6.65 19.46 5.64
C ALA A 144 6.21 20.53 6.66
N MET A 145 5.46 21.54 6.22
CA MET A 145 4.91 22.57 7.10
C MET A 145 3.94 22.00 8.14
N ASP A 146 3.16 20.98 7.79
CA ASP A 146 2.23 20.34 8.74
C ASP A 146 2.90 19.39 9.74
N LEU A 147 4.00 18.74 9.35
CA LEU A 147 4.61 17.62 10.10
C LEU A 147 5.98 17.95 10.72
N HIS A 148 6.58 19.12 10.43
CA HIS A 148 7.92 19.46 10.91
C HIS A 148 8.07 19.37 12.43
N ASN A 149 7.09 19.85 13.21
CA ASN A 149 7.13 19.79 14.67
C ASN A 149 7.14 18.34 15.19
N ASP A 150 6.33 17.47 14.57
CA ASP A 150 6.23 16.06 14.93
C ASP A 150 7.55 15.31 14.63
N ILE A 151 8.17 15.61 13.48
CA ILE A 151 9.48 15.04 13.10
C ILE A 151 10.58 15.53 14.05
N LEU A 152 10.62 16.82 14.38
CA LEU A 152 11.61 17.38 15.32
C LEU A 152 11.48 16.78 16.72
N ALA A 153 10.25 16.57 17.20
CA ALA A 153 10.00 15.90 18.47
C ALA A 153 10.51 14.45 18.47
N LEU A 154 10.30 13.73 17.37
CA LEU A 154 10.81 12.36 17.20
C LEU A 154 12.35 12.30 17.24
N VAL A 155 13.02 13.20 16.51
CA VAL A 155 14.50 13.30 16.49
C VAL A 155 15.04 13.65 17.87
N SER A 156 14.40 14.58 18.58
CA SER A 156 14.81 15.01 19.93
C SER A 156 14.68 13.89 20.96
N THR A 157 13.67 13.03 20.82
CA THR A 157 13.48 11.85 21.69
C THR A 157 14.58 10.81 21.48
N CYS A 158 15.10 10.68 20.26
CA CYS A 158 16.24 9.81 19.95
C CYS A 158 17.56 10.38 20.53
N GLY A 159 17.72 11.71 20.56
CA GLY A 159 18.88 12.38 21.15
C GLY A 159 19.07 12.12 22.65
N SER A 160 17.98 11.89 23.39
CA SER A 160 18.04 11.56 24.83
C SER A 160 18.54 10.14 25.13
N ILE A 161 18.72 9.29 24.13
CA ILE A 161 19.22 7.91 24.27
C ILE A 161 20.76 7.86 24.09
N ALA A 162 21.40 8.96 23.67
CA ALA A 162 22.82 9.00 23.28
C ALA A 162 23.70 9.86 24.21
N LEU A 163 23.43 9.89 25.52
CA LEU A 163 24.33 10.48 26.52
C LEU A 163 24.57 9.48 27.66
N PRO A 164 25.65 8.68 27.62
CA PRO A 164 26.30 8.17 28.82
C PRO A 164 27.04 9.27 29.59
#